data_AF-A0A2Z4IFQ1-F1
#
_entry.id   AF-A0A2Z4IFQ1-F1
#
_cell.length_a   1.000
_cell.length_b   1.000
_cell.length_c   1.000
_cell.angle_alpha   90.00
_cell.angle_beta   90.00
_cell.angle_gamma   90.00
#
_symmetry.space_group_name_H-M   'P 1'
#
loop_
_entity.id
_entity.type
_entity.pdbx_description
1 polymer ?
#
loop_
_entity_poly.entity_id
_entity_poly.type
_entity_poly.pdbx_seq_one_letter_code
_entity_poly.pdbx_strand_id
1 'polypeptide(L)'
;MYRQTVSNKKLSIMLAKRGGALLLLELAVNNFLYTFDPYYGTTGVFILAMLGISLLLLSVLIYLPSRVLLFLSIMAVFGHHLLDGFHVGETFLLDLLGSLIHEQQFIETKATLFIINYTILPWAPLLWIGYVIGHWFDPTYPKDKRKQKLRFLGIACLLLFIILRISGWYGEASPWLIDANSFPMTLMSFFDLTKYPASLCLLACIFGVMLLLLGSFEDSGTKVTKALTTYGQHSLLIYLFSTLILHLTALVILPIEGISMSAMIIKPESYLLGNELENHGFPLITVYAIWIFAIITLYLLFQQLTFTPRSKTNQQDRITND
;
A
#
# COMPACT_ATOMS: atom_id res chain seq x y z
N MET A 1 -5.97 19.57 -5.76
CA MET A 1 -5.17 20.71 -6.25
C MET A 1 -4.53 20.52 -7.65
N TYR A 2 -4.96 19.56 -8.51
CA TYR A 2 -4.34 19.35 -9.84
C TYR A 2 -5.34 19.15 -11.01
N ARG A 3 -6.65 19.04 -10.74
CA ARG A 3 -7.63 18.61 -11.77
C ARG A 3 -8.32 19.75 -12.52
N GLN A 4 -8.42 20.94 -11.93
CA GLN A 4 -9.22 22.02 -12.53
C GLN A 4 -8.66 22.62 -13.82
N THR A 5 -7.46 22.22 -14.26
CA THR A 5 -6.79 22.77 -15.47
C THR A 5 -6.34 21.71 -16.47
N VAL A 6 -6.72 20.44 -16.28
CA VAL A 6 -6.15 19.31 -17.03
C VAL A 6 -7.27 18.54 -17.72
N SER A 7 -7.26 18.52 -19.06
CA SER A 7 -8.20 17.72 -19.84
C SER A 7 -8.10 16.23 -19.49
N ASN A 8 -9.19 15.47 -19.63
CA ASN A 8 -9.19 14.03 -19.36
C ASN A 8 -8.08 13.31 -20.14
N LYS A 9 -7.79 13.72 -21.39
CA LYS A 9 -6.66 13.20 -22.16
C LYS A 9 -5.31 13.41 -21.46
N LYS A 10 -5.04 14.62 -20.98
CA LYS A 10 -3.79 14.92 -20.28
C LYS A 10 -3.71 14.19 -18.93
N LEU A 11 -4.82 14.07 -18.20
CA LEU A 11 -4.90 13.30 -16.97
C LEU A 11 -4.64 11.80 -17.20
N SER A 12 -5.26 11.21 -18.23
CA SER A 12 -5.05 9.83 -18.65
C SER A 12 -3.57 9.55 -18.89
N ILE A 13 -2.90 10.37 -19.70
CA ILE A 13 -1.47 10.23 -20.00
C ILE A 13 -0.62 10.36 -18.73
N MET A 14 -0.96 11.29 -17.82
CA MET A 14 -0.23 11.43 -16.56
C MET A 14 -0.37 10.21 -15.64
N LEU A 15 -1.58 9.64 -15.54
CA LEU A 15 -1.83 8.42 -14.78
C LEU A 15 -1.07 7.24 -15.41
N ALA A 16 -1.11 7.11 -16.73
CA ALA A 16 -0.41 6.06 -17.45
C ALA A 16 1.12 6.13 -17.23
N LYS A 17 1.70 7.33 -17.35
CA LYS A 17 3.14 7.56 -17.10
C LYS A 17 3.53 7.22 -15.66
N ARG A 18 2.75 7.66 -14.67
CA ARG A 18 3.01 7.36 -13.25
C ARG A 18 2.83 5.88 -12.95
N GLY A 19 1.80 5.25 -13.50
CA GLY A 19 1.54 3.83 -13.34
C GLY A 19 2.67 2.96 -13.90
N GLY A 20 3.10 3.25 -15.13
CA GLY A 20 4.25 2.60 -15.75
C GLY A 20 5.55 2.83 -14.98
N ALA A 21 5.79 4.05 -14.49
CA ALA A 21 6.97 4.34 -13.68
C ALA A 21 7.00 3.54 -12.36
N LEU A 22 5.86 3.39 -11.68
CA LEU A 22 5.77 2.58 -10.45
C LEU A 22 5.99 1.09 -10.73
N LEU A 23 5.48 0.58 -11.86
CA LEU A 23 5.74 -0.79 -12.29
C LEU A 23 7.22 -1.05 -12.57
N LEU A 24 7.87 -0.17 -13.32
CA LEU A 24 9.31 -0.27 -13.57
C LEU A 24 10.11 -0.17 -12.27
N LEU A 25 9.71 0.73 -11.37
CA LEU A 25 10.36 0.90 -10.07
C LEU A 25 10.19 -0.33 -9.17
N GLU A 26 9.02 -0.99 -9.19
CA GLU A 26 8.83 -2.26 -8.49
C GLU A 26 9.81 -3.30 -9.01
N LEU A 27 9.80 -3.53 -10.33
CA LEU A 27 10.58 -4.60 -10.95
C LEU A 27 12.08 -4.37 -10.84
N ALA A 28 12.55 -3.12 -10.93
CA ALA A 28 13.98 -2.82 -11.00
C ALA A 28 14.61 -2.35 -9.68
N VAL A 29 13.84 -1.76 -8.76
CA VAL A 29 14.39 -1.19 -7.51
C VAL A 29 13.79 -1.89 -6.32
N ASN A 30 12.47 -1.98 -6.22
CA ASN A 30 11.83 -2.53 -5.03
C ASN A 30 12.20 -4.00 -4.84
N ASN A 31 12.16 -4.79 -5.90
CA ASN A 31 12.58 -6.19 -5.88
C ASN A 31 14.02 -6.36 -5.39
N PHE A 32 14.94 -5.54 -5.89
CA PHE A 32 16.32 -5.53 -5.41
C PHE A 32 16.42 -5.09 -3.94
N LEU A 33 15.64 -4.11 -3.47
CA LEU A 33 15.70 -3.68 -2.07
C LEU A 33 15.16 -4.74 -1.10
N TYR A 34 14.16 -5.52 -1.51
CA TYR A 34 13.63 -6.63 -0.69
C TYR A 34 14.57 -7.83 -0.66
N THR A 35 15.22 -8.13 -1.79
CA THR A 35 15.99 -9.38 -1.95
C THR A 35 17.50 -9.21 -1.85
N PHE A 36 18.02 -8.02 -2.16
CA PHE A 36 19.45 -7.77 -2.41
C PHE A 36 20.08 -8.74 -3.44
N ASP A 37 19.27 -9.39 -4.27
CA ASP A 37 19.73 -10.28 -5.32
C ASP A 37 19.83 -9.55 -6.67
N PRO A 38 21.04 -9.31 -7.21
CA PRO A 38 21.20 -8.65 -8.51
C PRO A 38 20.73 -9.51 -9.69
N TYR A 39 20.50 -10.81 -9.48
CA TYR A 39 20.04 -11.73 -10.53
C TYR A 39 18.51 -11.87 -10.56
N TYR A 40 17.79 -11.26 -9.62
CA TYR A 40 16.32 -11.30 -9.54
C TYR A 40 15.75 -12.73 -9.55
N GLY A 41 16.43 -13.66 -8.87
CA GLY A 41 15.97 -15.05 -8.70
C GLY A 41 14.62 -15.14 -7.99
N THR A 42 14.30 -14.14 -7.16
CA THR A 42 12.95 -13.93 -6.63
C THR A 42 12.41 -12.60 -7.13
N THR A 43 11.28 -12.63 -7.86
CA THR A 43 10.63 -11.42 -8.37
C THR A 43 9.19 -11.33 -7.87
N GLY A 44 8.93 -10.34 -7.04
CA GLY A 44 7.61 -10.03 -6.51
C GLY A 44 6.84 -8.98 -7.31
N VAL A 45 5.52 -9.15 -7.35
CA VAL A 45 4.54 -8.10 -7.61
C VAL A 45 4.03 -7.62 -6.25
N PHE A 46 4.70 -6.63 -5.67
CA PHE A 46 4.26 -6.02 -4.42
C PHE A 46 3.44 -4.74 -4.65
N ILE A 47 3.42 -3.88 -3.63
CA ILE A 47 2.51 -2.74 -3.56
C ILE A 47 2.77 -1.70 -4.66
N LEU A 48 4.01 -1.44 -5.11
CA LEU A 48 4.23 -0.41 -6.14
C LEU A 48 3.77 -0.87 -7.51
N ALA A 49 4.00 -2.13 -7.88
CA ALA A 49 3.46 -2.68 -9.12
C ALA A 49 1.93 -2.66 -9.10
N MET A 50 1.31 -3.10 -8.00
CA MET A 50 -0.15 -3.11 -7.91
C MET A 50 -0.74 -1.69 -7.90
N LEU A 51 -0.09 -0.73 -7.24
CA LEU A 51 -0.45 0.68 -7.36
C LEU A 51 -0.30 1.17 -8.81
N GLY A 52 0.76 0.75 -9.49
CA GLY A 52 1.04 1.07 -10.89
C GLY A 52 -0.04 0.57 -11.84
N ILE A 53 -0.37 -0.73 -11.77
CA ILE A 53 -1.46 -1.36 -12.54
C ILE A 53 -2.79 -0.67 -12.25
N SER A 54 -3.08 -0.37 -10.99
CA SER A 54 -4.31 0.34 -10.61
C SER A 54 -4.44 1.71 -11.27
N LEU A 55 -3.33 2.45 -11.41
CA LEU A 55 -3.27 3.74 -12.12
C LEU A 55 -3.37 3.58 -13.64
N LEU A 56 -2.76 2.53 -14.21
CA LEU A 56 -2.90 2.21 -15.63
C LEU A 56 -4.36 1.91 -15.98
N LEU A 57 -5.04 1.07 -15.19
CA LEU A 57 -6.47 0.78 -15.36
C LEU A 57 -7.30 2.06 -15.20
N LEU A 58 -7.03 2.85 -14.15
CA LEU A 58 -7.72 4.12 -13.95
C LEU A 58 -7.52 5.07 -15.13
N SER A 59 -6.34 5.09 -15.77
CA SER A 59 -6.05 5.97 -16.92
C SER A 59 -7.01 5.78 -18.10
N VAL A 60 -7.58 4.57 -18.24
CA VAL A 60 -8.63 4.24 -19.20
C VAL A 60 -10.01 4.48 -18.60
N LEU A 61 -10.22 4.12 -17.32
CA LEU A 61 -11.52 4.23 -16.68
C LEU A 61 -11.95 5.67 -16.32
N ILE A 62 -11.03 6.65 -16.33
CA ILE A 62 -11.39 8.07 -16.04
C ILE A 62 -12.39 8.67 -17.03
N TYR A 63 -12.58 8.07 -18.21
CA TYR A 63 -13.58 8.53 -19.19
C TYR A 63 -15.01 8.12 -18.81
N LEU A 64 -15.17 7.19 -17.86
CA LEU A 64 -16.49 6.84 -17.33
C LEU A 64 -17.04 7.97 -16.47
N PRO A 65 -18.38 8.17 -16.43
CA PRO A 65 -18.99 9.07 -15.46
C PRO A 65 -18.62 8.65 -14.03
N SER A 66 -18.27 9.61 -13.16
CA SER A 66 -17.80 9.31 -11.80
C SER A 66 -18.78 8.46 -10.98
N ARG A 67 -20.08 8.55 -11.26
CA ARG A 67 -21.11 7.71 -10.61
C ARG A 67 -21.02 6.24 -11.04
N VAL A 68 -20.76 5.98 -12.32
CA VAL A 68 -20.58 4.62 -12.86
C VAL A 68 -19.28 4.02 -12.32
N LEU A 69 -18.18 4.79 -12.35
CA LEU A 69 -16.91 4.34 -11.77
C LEU A 69 -17.06 4.00 -10.29
N LEU A 70 -17.73 4.86 -9.51
CA LEU A 70 -17.98 4.60 -8.09
C LEU A 70 -18.80 3.33 -7.87
N PHE A 71 -19.89 3.16 -8.63
CA PHE A 71 -20.74 1.98 -8.53
C PHE A 71 -19.97 0.69 -8.82
N LEU A 72 -19.24 0.64 -9.95
CA LEU A 72 -18.43 -0.51 -10.33
C LEU A 72 -17.35 -0.80 -9.28
N SER A 73 -16.73 0.24 -8.71
CA SER A 73 -15.70 0.08 -7.70
C SER A 73 -16.26 -0.48 -6.40
N ILE A 74 -17.40 0.02 -5.93
CA ILE A 74 -18.08 -0.52 -4.74
C ILE A 74 -18.49 -1.96 -4.99
N MET A 75 -19.09 -2.26 -6.14
CA MET A 75 -19.48 -3.64 -6.49
C MET A 75 -18.29 -4.59 -6.50
N ALA A 76 -17.14 -4.17 -7.04
CA ALA A 76 -15.93 -4.97 -7.04
C ALA A 76 -15.35 -5.15 -5.62
N VAL A 77 -15.32 -4.11 -4.79
CA VAL A 77 -14.87 -4.22 -3.38
C VAL A 77 -15.81 -5.10 -2.56
N PHE A 78 -17.13 -5.02 -2.74
CA PHE A 78 -18.07 -5.84 -1.98
C PHE A 78 -18.29 -7.23 -2.55
N GLY A 79 -17.90 -7.48 -3.79
CA GLY A 79 -18.11 -8.76 -4.47
C GLY A 79 -16.85 -9.60 -4.63
N HIS A 80 -15.65 -9.09 -4.29
CA HIS A 80 -14.40 -9.80 -4.60
C HIS A 80 -14.32 -11.19 -3.95
N HIS A 81 -14.84 -11.37 -2.73
CA HIS A 81 -14.86 -12.69 -2.09
C HIS A 81 -15.65 -13.77 -2.85
N LEU A 82 -16.49 -13.38 -3.82
CA LEU A 82 -17.13 -14.35 -4.70
C LEU A 82 -16.12 -15.07 -5.59
N LEU A 83 -14.90 -14.54 -5.73
CA LEU A 83 -13.80 -15.11 -6.49
C LEU A 83 -12.89 -16.00 -5.63
N ASP A 84 -13.05 -16.05 -4.30
CA ASP A 84 -12.17 -16.80 -3.39
C ASP A 84 -12.09 -18.31 -3.74
N GLY A 85 -13.16 -18.87 -4.32
CA GLY A 85 -13.21 -20.28 -4.74
C GLY A 85 -12.75 -20.54 -6.18
N PHE A 86 -12.31 -19.52 -6.92
CA PHE A 86 -11.96 -19.64 -8.33
C PHE A 86 -10.45 -19.56 -8.53
N HIS A 87 -9.85 -20.70 -8.84
CA HIS A 87 -8.48 -20.77 -9.34
C HIS A 87 -8.51 -20.99 -10.86
N VAL A 88 -7.72 -20.22 -11.61
CA VAL A 88 -7.76 -20.21 -13.08
C VAL A 88 -6.68 -21.13 -13.70
N GLY A 89 -5.62 -21.48 -12.96
CA GLY A 89 -4.36 -21.88 -13.57
C GLY A 89 -4.02 -23.37 -13.61
N GLU A 90 -3.67 -23.84 -14.81
CA GLU A 90 -2.92 -25.09 -15.05
C GLU A 90 -1.58 -24.80 -15.77
N THR A 91 -1.31 -23.53 -16.10
CA THR A 91 -0.12 -23.06 -16.82
C THR A 91 0.37 -21.75 -16.21
N PHE A 92 1.67 -21.48 -16.32
CA PHE A 92 2.31 -20.27 -15.79
C PHE A 92 1.56 -18.96 -16.11
N LEU A 93 1.10 -18.78 -17.36
CA LEU A 93 0.42 -17.54 -17.76
C LEU A 93 -0.96 -17.40 -17.10
N LEU A 94 -1.69 -18.50 -16.97
CA LEU A 94 -3.00 -18.49 -16.32
C LEU A 94 -2.86 -18.30 -14.80
N ASP A 95 -1.86 -18.94 -14.18
CA ASP A 95 -1.51 -18.72 -12.77
C ASP A 95 -1.18 -17.24 -12.52
N LEU A 96 -0.32 -16.66 -13.35
CA LEU A 96 0.06 -15.24 -13.26
C LEU A 96 -1.13 -14.30 -13.43
N LEU A 97 -1.98 -14.53 -14.42
CA LEU A 97 -3.14 -13.66 -14.65
C LEU A 97 -4.20 -13.81 -13.57
N GLY A 98 -4.50 -15.04 -13.13
CA GLY A 98 -5.45 -15.32 -12.05
C GLY A 98 -5.01 -14.70 -10.73
N SER A 99 -3.75 -14.89 -10.38
CA SER A 99 -3.14 -14.31 -9.17
C SER A 99 -3.11 -12.79 -9.18
N LEU A 100 -2.74 -12.17 -10.31
CA LEU A 100 -2.85 -10.72 -10.44
C LEU A 100 -4.29 -10.21 -10.23
N ILE A 101 -5.32 -11.00 -10.55
CA ILE A 101 -6.71 -10.58 -10.35
C ILE A 101 -7.10 -10.68 -8.88
N HIS A 102 -6.96 -11.85 -8.25
CA HIS A 102 -7.54 -12.05 -6.90
C HIS A 102 -6.85 -13.10 -6.01
N GLU A 103 -5.70 -13.65 -6.38
CA GLU A 103 -5.13 -14.77 -5.64
C GLU A 103 -3.66 -14.52 -5.27
N GLN A 104 -3.31 -14.75 -4.00
CA GLN A 104 -1.90 -14.74 -3.60
C GLN A 104 -1.23 -16.03 -4.08
N GLN A 105 -0.14 -15.93 -4.82
CA GLN A 105 0.54 -17.09 -5.39
C GLN A 105 2.07 -16.97 -5.35
N PHE A 106 2.70 -18.13 -5.19
CA PHE A 106 4.14 -18.36 -5.32
C PHE A 106 4.33 -19.25 -6.54
N ILE A 107 4.71 -18.65 -7.67
CA ILE A 107 4.79 -19.34 -8.95
C ILE A 107 6.25 -19.65 -9.24
N GLU A 108 6.62 -20.91 -9.07
CA GLU A 108 7.97 -21.39 -9.32
C GLU A 108 8.20 -21.69 -10.79
N THR A 109 9.35 -21.26 -11.30
CA THR A 109 9.88 -21.63 -12.61
C THR A 109 11.27 -22.24 -12.45
N LYS A 110 11.87 -22.74 -13.54
CA LYS A 110 13.19 -23.39 -13.48
C LYS A 110 14.31 -22.51 -12.91
N ALA A 111 14.18 -21.18 -12.97
CA ALA A 111 15.23 -20.24 -12.58
C ALA A 111 14.76 -19.12 -11.65
N THR A 112 13.44 -18.95 -11.47
CA THR A 112 12.88 -17.78 -10.79
C THR A 112 11.63 -18.15 -10.01
N LEU A 113 11.50 -17.60 -8.81
CA LEU A 113 10.27 -17.61 -8.02
C LEU A 113 9.54 -16.28 -8.22
N PHE A 114 8.28 -16.34 -8.66
CA PHE A 114 7.40 -15.18 -8.72
C PHE A 114 6.49 -15.11 -7.49
N ILE A 115 6.44 -13.97 -6.81
CA ILE A 115 5.61 -13.79 -5.61
C ILE A 115 4.56 -12.71 -5.87
N ILE A 116 3.29 -13.10 -5.86
CA ILE A 116 2.20 -12.17 -6.13
C ILE A 116 1.44 -11.98 -4.84
N ASN A 117 1.80 -10.92 -4.10
CA ASN A 117 1.17 -10.61 -2.81
C ASN A 117 -0.01 -9.65 -2.97
N TYR A 118 0.06 -8.71 -3.90
CA TYR A 118 -0.96 -7.69 -4.09
C TYR A 118 -1.71 -7.91 -5.39
N THR A 119 -3.05 -7.92 -5.28
CA THR A 119 -3.99 -8.29 -6.34
C THR A 119 -4.79 -7.07 -6.84
N ILE A 120 -5.32 -7.13 -8.06
CA ILE A 120 -6.16 -6.07 -8.62
C ILE A 120 -7.43 -5.91 -7.78
N LEU A 121 -8.05 -7.01 -7.39
CA LEU A 121 -9.20 -7.02 -6.50
C LEU A 121 -8.74 -7.36 -5.08
N PRO A 122 -8.95 -6.48 -4.09
CA PRO A 122 -9.79 -5.27 -4.13
C PRO A 122 -9.05 -3.94 -4.34
N TRP A 123 -7.73 -3.92 -4.50
CA TRP A 123 -6.92 -2.70 -4.41
C TRP A 123 -7.17 -1.65 -5.50
N ALA A 124 -7.37 -2.07 -6.76
CA ALA A 124 -7.61 -1.13 -7.86
C ALA A 124 -8.98 -0.42 -7.74
N PRO A 125 -10.11 -1.13 -7.54
CA PRO A 125 -11.38 -0.51 -7.20
C PRO A 125 -11.30 0.48 -6.04
N LEU A 126 -10.55 0.13 -5.00
CA LEU A 126 -10.40 0.96 -3.83
C LEU A 126 -9.67 2.28 -4.13
N LEU A 127 -8.63 2.23 -4.98
CA LEU A 127 -7.99 3.43 -5.52
C LEU A 127 -8.98 4.28 -6.32
N TRP A 128 -9.84 3.66 -7.11
CA TRP A 128 -10.84 4.37 -7.93
C TRP A 128 -11.92 5.04 -7.06
N ILE A 129 -12.34 4.42 -5.95
CA ILE A 129 -13.18 5.08 -4.92
C ILE A 129 -12.45 6.32 -4.39
N GLY A 130 -11.16 6.19 -4.06
CA GLY A 130 -10.33 7.32 -3.64
C GLY A 130 -10.26 8.43 -4.68
N TYR A 131 -10.15 8.09 -5.97
CA TYR A 131 -10.20 9.05 -7.08
C TYR A 131 -11.55 9.78 -7.14
N VAL A 132 -12.67 9.09 -6.93
CA VAL A 132 -14.00 9.71 -6.89
C VAL A 132 -14.13 10.63 -5.67
N ILE A 133 -13.72 10.19 -4.47
CA ILE A 133 -13.70 11.02 -3.25
C ILE A 133 -12.79 12.25 -3.45
N GLY A 134 -11.72 12.13 -4.22
CA GLY A 134 -10.80 13.20 -4.55
C GLY A 134 -11.46 14.45 -5.16
N HIS A 135 -12.64 14.33 -5.78
CA HIS A 135 -13.40 15.49 -6.29
C HIS A 135 -13.89 16.42 -5.15
N TRP A 136 -14.05 15.92 -3.92
CA TRP A 136 -14.45 16.76 -2.79
C TRP A 136 -13.35 17.72 -2.34
N PHE A 137 -12.12 17.50 -2.81
CA PHE A 137 -10.97 18.37 -2.56
C PHE A 137 -10.77 19.43 -3.66
N ASP A 138 -11.77 19.60 -4.53
CA ASP A 138 -11.80 20.73 -5.45
C ASP A 138 -11.94 22.05 -4.66
N PRO A 139 -11.20 23.12 -5.05
CA PRO A 139 -11.23 24.42 -4.38
C PRO A 139 -12.63 25.02 -4.18
N THR A 140 -13.58 24.69 -5.05
CA THR A 140 -14.96 25.19 -5.01
C THR A 140 -15.84 24.38 -4.05
N TYR A 141 -15.39 23.22 -3.58
CA TYR A 141 -16.16 22.35 -2.70
C TYR A 141 -16.03 22.82 -1.24
N PRO A 142 -17.15 23.07 -0.52
CA PRO A 142 -17.09 23.60 0.85
C PRO A 142 -16.34 22.67 1.82
N LYS A 143 -15.35 23.22 2.52
CA LYS A 143 -14.48 22.47 3.45
C LYS A 143 -15.29 21.74 4.53
N ASP A 144 -16.26 22.41 5.15
CA ASP A 144 -17.05 21.83 6.25
C ASP A 144 -17.89 20.64 5.78
N LYS A 145 -18.51 20.77 4.60
CA LYS A 145 -19.26 19.67 3.96
C LYS A 145 -18.34 18.51 3.62
N ARG A 146 -17.10 18.77 3.17
CA ARG A 146 -16.12 17.71 2.91
C ARG A 146 -15.77 16.97 4.21
N LYS A 147 -15.37 17.69 5.26
CA LYS A 147 -15.01 17.09 6.56
C LYS A 147 -16.15 16.28 7.16
N GLN A 148 -17.38 16.78 7.05
CA GLN A 148 -18.57 16.05 7.52
C GLN A 148 -18.76 14.74 6.75
N LYS A 149 -18.67 14.77 5.41
CA LYS A 149 -18.79 13.55 4.59
C LYS A 149 -17.69 12.54 4.85
N LEU A 150 -16.44 12.99 5.00
CA LEU A 150 -15.30 12.11 5.31
C LEU A 150 -15.49 11.42 6.66
N ARG A 151 -15.89 12.17 7.70
CA ARG A 151 -16.16 11.60 9.03
C ARG A 151 -17.35 10.65 9.00
N PHE A 152 -18.43 11.01 8.31
CA PHE A 152 -19.58 10.14 8.15
C PHE A 152 -19.21 8.82 7.47
N LEU A 153 -18.52 8.87 6.33
CA LEU A 153 -18.06 7.66 5.63
C LEU A 153 -17.09 6.85 6.49
N GLY A 154 -16.19 7.51 7.21
CA GLY A 154 -15.26 6.83 8.10
C GLY A 154 -15.98 6.06 9.22
N ILE A 155 -16.94 6.70 9.89
CA ILE A 155 -17.80 6.03 10.89
C ILE A 155 -18.59 4.89 10.24
N ALA A 156 -19.19 5.10 9.05
CA ALA A 156 -19.95 4.07 8.35
C ALA A 156 -19.09 2.84 8.01
N CYS A 157 -17.84 3.03 7.58
CA CYS A 157 -16.91 1.93 7.31
C CYS A 157 -16.52 1.19 8.60
N LEU A 158 -16.27 1.90 9.71
CA LEU A 158 -15.98 1.25 11.00
C LEU A 158 -17.18 0.48 11.55
N LEU A 159 -18.39 1.03 11.40
CA LEU A 159 -19.62 0.32 11.77
C LEU A 159 -19.81 -0.92 10.92
N LEU A 160 -19.59 -0.82 9.61
CA LEU A 160 -19.62 -1.97 8.70
C LEU A 160 -18.60 -3.03 9.13
N PHE A 161 -17.35 -2.63 9.44
CA PHE A 161 -16.32 -3.52 9.95
C PHE A 161 -16.78 -4.25 11.21
N ILE A 162 -17.30 -3.53 12.22
CA ILE A 162 -17.79 -4.13 13.46
C ILE A 162 -18.93 -5.11 13.20
N ILE A 163 -19.89 -4.73 12.35
CA ILE A 163 -21.05 -5.58 12.01
C ILE A 163 -20.56 -6.86 11.33
N LEU A 164 -19.74 -6.76 10.28
CA LEU A 164 -19.21 -7.93 9.56
C LEU A 164 -18.36 -8.81 10.48
N ARG A 165 -17.50 -8.19 11.30
CA ARG A 165 -16.59 -8.92 12.19
C ARG A 165 -17.32 -9.69 13.28
N ILE A 166 -18.34 -9.11 13.91
CA ILE A 166 -19.15 -9.78 14.94
C ILE A 166 -20.00 -10.90 14.33
N SER A 167 -20.60 -10.65 13.17
CA SER A 167 -21.51 -11.61 12.53
C SER A 167 -20.80 -12.78 11.87
N GLY A 168 -19.56 -12.59 11.37
CA GLY A 168 -18.72 -13.65 10.82
C GLY A 168 -19.22 -14.29 9.52
N TRP A 169 -20.28 -13.76 8.91
CA TRP A 169 -20.92 -14.35 7.71
C TRP A 169 -20.23 -13.98 6.39
N TYR A 170 -19.54 -12.83 6.33
CA TYR A 170 -18.95 -12.32 5.10
C TYR A 170 -17.81 -11.35 5.37
N GLY A 171 -16.86 -11.27 4.44
CA GLY A 171 -15.85 -10.23 4.42
C GLY A 171 -14.58 -10.53 5.22
N GLU A 172 -14.47 -11.72 5.80
CA GLU A 172 -13.25 -12.21 6.47
C GLU A 172 -13.29 -13.74 6.51
N ALA A 173 -12.18 -14.38 6.12
CA ALA A 173 -12.07 -15.84 6.10
C ALA A 173 -11.68 -16.40 7.48
N SER A 174 -10.86 -15.66 8.22
CA SER A 174 -10.38 -16.09 9.54
C SER A 174 -11.39 -15.70 10.64
N PRO A 175 -12.06 -16.64 11.33
CA PRO A 175 -12.94 -16.31 12.43
C PRO A 175 -12.13 -15.73 13.60
N TRP A 176 -12.68 -14.73 14.30
CA TRP A 176 -12.07 -14.28 15.56
C TRP A 176 -12.40 -15.27 16.67
N LEU A 177 -11.46 -15.45 17.58
CA LEU A 177 -11.56 -16.35 18.72
C LEU A 177 -11.71 -15.54 20.01
N ILE A 178 -12.59 -16.03 20.89
CA ILE A 178 -12.73 -15.51 22.25
C ILE A 178 -11.81 -16.30 23.15
N ASP A 179 -10.82 -15.61 23.72
CA ASP A 179 -9.99 -16.15 24.80
C ASP A 179 -10.65 -15.84 26.15
N ALA A 180 -11.13 -16.89 26.82
CA ALA A 180 -11.82 -16.78 28.11
C ALA A 180 -10.95 -16.20 29.23
N ASN A 181 -9.62 -16.26 29.10
CA ASN A 181 -8.67 -15.88 30.14
C ASN A 181 -7.90 -14.59 29.80
N SER A 182 -8.02 -14.07 28.57
CA SER A 182 -7.26 -12.89 28.11
C SER A 182 -8.08 -11.99 27.18
N PHE A 183 -8.55 -10.87 27.74
CA PHE A 183 -9.17 -9.81 26.93
C PHE A 183 -8.22 -9.25 25.85
N PRO A 184 -6.91 -8.98 26.13
CA PRO A 184 -5.98 -8.56 25.10
C PRO A 184 -5.85 -9.57 23.94
N MET A 185 -5.85 -10.87 24.22
CA MET A 185 -5.76 -11.91 23.18
C MET A 185 -7.03 -11.95 22.33
N THR A 186 -8.20 -11.84 22.96
CA THR A 186 -9.48 -11.69 22.25
C THR A 186 -9.48 -10.45 21.35
N LEU A 187 -8.97 -9.32 21.84
CA LEU A 187 -8.87 -8.09 21.07
C LEU A 187 -7.91 -8.24 19.88
N MET A 188 -6.75 -8.88 20.08
CA MET A 188 -5.81 -9.18 18.99
C MET A 188 -6.46 -10.05 17.93
N SER A 189 -7.17 -11.11 18.33
CA SER A 189 -7.90 -11.97 17.40
C SER A 189 -9.02 -11.24 16.66
N PHE A 190 -9.72 -10.30 17.31
CA PHE A 190 -10.72 -9.47 16.65
C PHE A 190 -10.13 -8.61 15.52
N PHE A 191 -8.89 -8.15 15.67
CA PHE A 191 -8.16 -7.36 14.66
C PHE A 191 -7.20 -8.18 13.79
N ASP A 192 -7.18 -9.51 13.93
CA ASP A 192 -6.47 -10.41 13.04
C ASP A 192 -7.27 -10.60 11.74
N LEU A 193 -6.93 -9.78 10.73
CA LEU A 193 -7.69 -9.65 9.48
C LEU A 193 -6.82 -10.05 8.29
N THR A 194 -7.40 -10.76 7.33
CA THR A 194 -6.68 -11.29 6.16
C THR A 194 -6.17 -10.16 5.26
N LYS A 195 -4.86 -10.16 5.03
CA LYS A 195 -4.16 -9.14 4.25
C LYS A 195 -4.09 -9.43 2.74
N TYR A 196 -4.04 -10.70 2.37
CA TYR A 196 -3.83 -11.14 0.99
C TYR A 196 -4.73 -12.34 0.64
N PRO A 197 -5.62 -12.20 -0.36
CA PRO A 197 -6.16 -10.92 -0.83
C PRO A 197 -6.79 -10.14 0.35
N ALA A 198 -6.80 -8.81 0.28
CA ALA A 198 -7.25 -7.99 1.40
C ALA A 198 -8.74 -8.19 1.67
N SER A 199 -9.10 -8.59 2.89
CA SER A 199 -10.49 -8.86 3.25
C SER A 199 -11.34 -7.59 3.30
N LEU A 200 -12.64 -7.69 3.05
CA LEU A 200 -13.55 -6.56 3.18
C LEU A 200 -13.51 -5.96 4.60
N CYS A 201 -13.34 -6.78 5.65
CA CYS A 201 -13.16 -6.32 7.02
C CYS A 201 -11.89 -5.47 7.18
N LEU A 202 -10.76 -5.93 6.64
CA LEU A 202 -9.51 -5.18 6.65
C LEU A 202 -9.68 -3.82 5.94
N LEU A 203 -10.28 -3.83 4.75
CA LEU A 203 -10.51 -2.61 3.99
C LEU A 203 -11.42 -1.63 4.75
N ALA A 204 -12.55 -2.11 5.29
CA ALA A 204 -13.50 -1.27 6.03
C ALA A 204 -12.87 -0.66 7.29
N CYS A 205 -12.06 -1.44 8.01
CA CYS A 205 -11.34 -0.97 9.19
C CYS A 205 -10.33 0.14 8.84
N ILE A 206 -9.40 -0.15 7.92
CA ILE A 206 -8.32 0.77 7.56
C ILE A 206 -8.89 2.04 6.89
N PHE A 207 -9.82 1.90 5.95
CA PHE A 207 -10.42 3.07 5.29
C PHE A 207 -11.28 3.88 6.25
N GLY A 208 -11.98 3.24 7.17
CA GLY A 208 -12.73 3.91 8.22
C GLY A 208 -11.85 4.83 9.05
N VAL A 209 -10.73 4.30 9.56
CA VAL A 209 -9.72 5.09 10.30
C VAL A 209 -9.14 6.19 9.42
N MET A 210 -8.68 5.87 8.21
CA MET A 210 -8.05 6.86 7.31
C MET A 210 -8.98 8.03 6.98
N LEU A 211 -10.25 7.78 6.70
CA LEU A 211 -11.24 8.82 6.39
C LEU A 211 -11.54 9.70 7.61
N LEU A 212 -11.59 9.12 8.82
CA LEU A 212 -11.76 9.87 10.06
C LEU A 212 -10.56 10.77 10.34
N LEU A 213 -9.35 10.24 10.20
CA LEU A 213 -8.12 11.00 10.37
C LEU A 213 -8.06 12.13 9.35
N LEU A 214 -8.36 11.85 8.07
CA LEU A 214 -8.36 12.86 7.01
C LEU A 214 -9.38 13.97 7.27
N GLY A 215 -10.60 13.62 7.69
CA GLY A 215 -11.64 14.60 8.04
C GLY A 215 -11.35 15.41 9.31
N SER A 216 -10.47 14.91 10.19
CA SER A 216 -10.13 15.55 11.47
C SER A 216 -8.87 16.41 11.40
N PHE A 217 -7.86 15.99 10.62
CA PHE A 217 -6.54 16.62 10.61
C PHE A 217 -6.28 17.60 9.46
N GLU A 218 -7.21 17.74 8.52
CA GLU A 218 -7.03 18.52 7.29
C GLU A 218 -6.49 19.96 7.48
N ASP A 219 -6.80 20.64 8.58
CA ASP A 219 -6.37 22.04 8.82
C ASP A 219 -5.74 22.26 10.21
N SER A 220 -5.25 21.23 10.91
CA SER A 220 -4.86 21.43 12.32
C SER A 220 -3.57 22.23 12.52
N GLY A 221 -2.68 22.31 11.53
CA GLY A 221 -1.41 23.08 11.58
C GLY A 221 -0.43 22.67 12.70
N THR A 222 -0.76 21.62 13.46
CA THR A 222 -0.03 21.11 14.61
C THR A 222 1.34 20.56 14.21
N LYS A 223 2.26 20.43 15.17
CA LYS A 223 3.56 19.76 14.95
C LYS A 223 3.38 18.35 14.38
N VAL A 224 2.37 17.62 14.85
CA VAL A 224 2.02 16.27 14.37
C VAL A 224 1.63 16.30 12.89
N THR A 225 0.72 17.18 12.49
CA THR A 225 0.32 17.26 11.07
C THR A 225 1.44 17.73 10.15
N LYS A 226 2.33 18.61 10.62
CA LYS A 226 3.55 18.96 9.86
C LYS A 226 4.45 17.74 9.65
N ALA A 227 4.68 16.95 10.71
CA ALA A 227 5.49 15.74 10.59
C ALA A 227 4.85 14.72 9.63
N LEU A 228 3.54 14.45 9.77
CA LEU A 228 2.79 13.59 8.85
C LEU A 228 2.82 14.11 7.41
N THR A 229 2.83 15.44 7.22
CA THR A 229 2.94 16.04 5.88
C THR A 229 4.31 15.80 5.26
N THR A 230 5.40 15.90 6.04
CA THR A 230 6.75 15.54 5.58
C THR A 230 6.79 14.09 5.09
N TYR A 231 6.21 13.16 5.87
CA TYR A 231 6.07 11.76 5.47
C TYR A 231 5.25 11.59 4.18
N GLY A 232 4.09 12.25 4.09
CA GLY A 232 3.21 12.14 2.93
C GLY A 232 3.85 12.66 1.63
N GLN A 233 4.56 13.80 1.70
CA GLN A 233 5.21 14.43 0.54
C GLN A 233 6.32 13.58 -0.08
N HIS A 234 7.00 12.78 0.75
CA HIS A 234 8.10 11.91 0.35
C HIS A 234 7.77 10.42 0.47
N SER A 235 6.49 10.06 0.53
CA SER A 235 6.00 8.70 0.82
C SER A 235 6.69 7.59 0.02
N LEU A 236 6.89 7.77 -1.30
CA LEU A 236 7.57 6.80 -2.15
C LEU A 236 9.04 6.60 -1.76
N LEU A 237 9.78 7.69 -1.52
CA LEU A 237 11.18 7.61 -1.12
C LEU A 237 11.31 7.03 0.27
N ILE A 238 10.45 7.45 1.20
CA ILE A 238 10.42 6.91 2.56
C ILE A 238 10.15 5.41 2.55
N TYR A 239 9.23 4.94 1.71
CA TYR A 239 8.97 3.52 1.52
C TYR A 239 10.26 2.78 1.10
N LEU A 240 10.92 3.22 0.01
CA LEU A 240 12.13 2.57 -0.49
C LEU A 240 13.29 2.63 0.52
N PHE A 241 13.54 3.79 1.11
CA PHE A 241 14.61 3.98 2.09
C PHE A 241 14.34 3.23 3.39
N SER A 242 13.08 3.06 3.80
CA SER A 242 12.75 2.25 4.98
C SER A 242 13.13 0.79 4.78
N THR A 243 12.82 0.21 3.62
CA THR A 243 13.24 -1.15 3.26
C THR A 243 14.76 -1.24 3.22
N LEU A 244 15.43 -0.27 2.59
CA LEU A 244 16.89 -0.24 2.53
C LEU A 244 17.54 -0.18 3.91
N ILE A 245 17.09 0.72 4.79
CA ILE A 245 17.63 0.86 6.15
C ILE A 245 17.45 -0.44 6.93
N LEU A 246 16.27 -1.07 6.87
CA LEU A 246 16.01 -2.33 7.56
C LEU A 246 16.91 -3.45 7.03
N HIS A 247 17.07 -3.54 5.71
CA HIS A 247 17.92 -4.53 5.08
C HIS A 247 19.41 -4.34 5.44
N LEU A 248 19.92 -3.10 5.38
CA LEU A 248 21.29 -2.77 5.81
C LEU A 248 21.50 -3.04 7.31
N THR A 249 20.50 -2.78 8.13
CA THR A 249 20.55 -3.07 9.56
C THR A 249 20.68 -4.59 9.78
N ALA A 250 19.91 -5.40 9.05
CA ALA A 250 20.00 -6.86 9.12
C ALA A 250 21.38 -7.38 8.64
N LEU A 251 21.94 -6.81 7.57
CA LEU A 251 23.29 -7.14 7.09
C LEU A 251 24.39 -6.91 8.14
N VAL A 252 24.19 -5.95 9.05
CA VAL A 252 25.14 -5.68 10.14
C VAL A 252 24.89 -6.56 11.36
N ILE A 253 23.62 -6.79 11.73
CA ILE A 253 23.28 -7.52 12.96
C ILE A 253 23.46 -9.03 12.80
N LEU A 254 23.08 -9.62 11.67
CA LEU A 254 23.14 -11.08 11.50
C LEU A 254 24.53 -11.69 11.71
N PRO A 255 25.64 -11.09 11.21
CA PRO A 255 26.99 -11.57 11.50
C PRO A 255 27.37 -11.53 12.99
N ILE A 256 26.80 -10.59 13.75
CA ILE A 256 27.02 -10.49 15.20
C ILE A 256 26.34 -11.67 15.91
N GLU A 257 25.21 -12.13 15.40
CA GLU A 257 24.49 -13.34 15.86
C GLU A 257 25.05 -14.65 15.26
N GLY A 258 26.13 -14.57 14.46
CA GLY A 258 26.77 -15.74 13.85
C GLY A 258 26.13 -16.24 12.55
N ILE A 259 25.18 -15.50 11.98
CA ILE A 259 24.54 -15.79 10.69
C ILE A 259 25.29 -15.06 9.58
N SER A 260 25.51 -15.73 8.44
CA SER A 260 26.20 -15.13 7.31
C SER A 260 25.44 -13.93 6.74
N MET A 261 26.15 -12.88 6.30
CA MET A 261 25.54 -11.77 5.55
C MET A 261 24.84 -12.25 4.28
N SER A 262 25.27 -13.37 3.70
CA SER A 262 24.65 -13.96 2.51
C SER A 262 23.20 -14.38 2.74
N ALA A 263 22.78 -14.61 3.99
CA ALA A 263 21.39 -14.90 4.33
C ALA A 263 20.43 -13.76 3.95
N MET A 264 20.94 -12.53 3.83
CA MET A 264 20.16 -11.37 3.36
C MET A 264 20.07 -11.25 1.85
N ILE A 265 20.76 -12.12 1.09
CA ILE A 265 20.53 -12.27 -0.34
C ILE A 265 19.39 -13.28 -0.50
N ILE A 266 18.16 -12.77 -0.60
CA ILE A 266 16.94 -13.57 -0.63
C ILE A 266 16.75 -14.18 -2.02
N LYS A 267 16.85 -15.50 -2.08
CA LYS A 267 16.71 -16.31 -3.30
C LYS A 267 15.49 -17.23 -3.18
N PRO A 268 15.10 -17.98 -4.24
CA PRO A 268 14.02 -18.95 -4.14
C PRO A 268 14.20 -19.92 -2.96
N GLU A 269 15.42 -20.36 -2.68
CA GLU A 269 15.72 -21.30 -1.59
C GLU A 269 15.49 -20.68 -0.20
N SER A 270 15.52 -19.36 -0.07
CA SER A 270 15.24 -18.64 1.18
C SER A 270 13.78 -18.79 1.63
N TYR A 271 12.87 -19.19 0.72
CA TYR A 271 11.46 -19.44 1.03
C TYR A 271 11.17 -20.91 1.39
N LEU A 272 12.17 -21.79 1.29
CA LEU A 272 12.07 -23.19 1.67
C LEU A 272 12.31 -23.37 3.18
N LEU A 273 11.78 -24.48 3.71
CA LEU A 273 12.10 -24.93 5.07
C LEU A 273 13.60 -25.26 5.19
N GLY A 274 14.19 -25.00 6.35
CA GLY A 274 15.60 -25.23 6.64
C GLY A 274 16.53 -24.07 6.26
N ASN A 275 16.00 -22.89 5.88
CA ASN A 275 16.81 -21.75 5.51
C ASN A 275 17.53 -21.11 6.72
N GLU A 276 18.60 -20.36 6.46
CA GLU A 276 19.46 -19.75 7.50
C GLU A 276 18.73 -18.78 8.45
N LEU A 277 17.58 -18.24 8.03
CA LEU A 277 16.76 -17.31 8.82
C LEU A 277 15.55 -17.99 9.45
N GLU A 278 15.37 -19.31 9.26
CA GLU A 278 14.28 -20.05 9.86
C GLU A 278 14.39 -19.99 11.39
N ASN A 279 13.29 -19.62 12.06
CA ASN A 279 13.21 -19.42 13.51
C ASN A 279 14.12 -18.31 14.08
N HIS A 280 14.78 -17.51 13.23
CA HIS A 280 15.53 -16.35 13.67
C HIS A 280 14.61 -15.13 13.84
N GLY A 281 14.78 -14.39 14.93
CA GLY A 281 14.02 -13.18 15.20
C GLY A 281 14.47 -12.48 16.47
N PHE A 282 14.01 -11.25 16.66
CA PHE A 282 14.32 -10.46 17.85
C PHE A 282 13.11 -10.36 18.78
N PRO A 283 13.33 -10.20 20.10
CA PRO A 283 12.26 -9.80 21.01
C PRO A 283 11.58 -8.51 20.53
N LEU A 284 10.29 -8.39 20.83
CA LEU A 284 9.46 -7.28 20.34
C LEU A 284 10.02 -5.90 20.71
N ILE A 285 10.66 -5.78 21.88
CA ILE A 285 11.30 -4.53 22.32
C ILE A 285 12.43 -4.09 21.38
N THR A 286 13.24 -5.04 20.91
CA THR A 286 14.32 -4.78 19.96
C THR A 286 13.77 -4.37 18.60
N VAL A 287 12.71 -5.04 18.13
CA VAL A 287 12.00 -4.68 16.90
C VAL A 287 11.47 -3.24 16.98
N TYR A 288 10.85 -2.86 18.10
CA TYR A 288 10.39 -1.49 18.30
C TYR A 288 11.53 -0.47 18.37
N ALA A 289 12.66 -0.81 18.98
CA ALA A 289 13.83 0.07 19.01
C ALA A 289 14.37 0.34 17.59
N ILE A 290 14.54 -0.71 16.78
CA ILE A 290 14.97 -0.60 15.37
C ILE A 290 13.95 0.22 14.56
N TRP A 291 12.66 -0.04 14.75
CA TRP A 291 11.59 0.68 14.05
C TRP A 291 11.54 2.18 14.40
N ILE A 292 11.65 2.53 15.69
CA ILE A 292 11.72 3.93 16.14
C ILE A 292 12.96 4.61 15.54
N PHE A 293 14.12 3.94 15.57
CA PHE A 293 15.34 4.44 14.97
C PHE A 293 15.18 4.73 13.47
N ALA A 294 14.57 3.80 12.72
CA ALA A 294 14.32 3.98 11.29
C ALA A 294 13.38 5.17 11.02
N ILE A 295 12.28 5.29 11.78
CA ILE A 295 11.33 6.41 11.68
C ILE A 295 12.04 7.74 11.96
N ILE A 296 12.78 7.85 13.06
CA ILE A 296 13.45 9.11 13.40
C ILE A 296 14.48 9.48 12.33
N THR A 297 15.27 8.51 11.87
CA THR A 297 16.27 8.72 10.82
C THR A 297 15.64 9.22 9.52
N LEU A 298 14.56 8.57 9.06
CA LEU A 298 13.83 8.97 7.86
C LEU A 298 13.21 10.36 8.03
N TYR A 299 12.59 10.64 9.18
CA TYR A 299 12.03 11.96 9.45
C TYR A 299 13.09 13.05 9.35
N LEU A 300 14.23 12.89 10.01
CA LEU A 300 15.31 13.87 10.01
C LEU A 300 15.89 14.09 8.60
N LEU A 301 16.08 13.00 7.85
CA LEU A 301 16.58 13.04 6.47
C LEU A 301 15.64 13.82 5.55
N PHE A 302 14.34 13.50 5.57
CA PHE A 302 13.37 14.12 4.66
C PHE A 302 12.87 15.49 5.13
N GLN A 303 12.95 15.78 6.44
CA GLN A 303 12.69 17.12 6.95
C GLN A 303 13.67 18.13 6.29
N GLN A 304 14.96 17.82 6.21
CA GLN A 304 15.96 18.71 5.57
C GLN A 304 15.64 19.00 4.10
N LEU A 305 15.12 18.01 3.37
CA LEU A 305 14.70 18.14 1.98
C LEU A 305 13.43 18.99 1.80
N THR A 306 12.54 19.01 2.78
CA THR A 306 11.37 19.92 2.76
C THR A 306 11.73 21.38 3.06
N PHE A 307 12.81 21.63 3.81
CA PHE A 307 13.25 22.98 4.19
C PHE A 307 14.23 23.62 3.20
N THR A 308 14.71 22.91 2.18
CA THR A 308 15.47 23.53 1.09
C THR A 308 14.48 24.32 0.23
N PRO A 309 14.50 25.67 0.26
CA PRO A 309 13.56 26.45 -0.54
C PRO A 309 13.80 26.10 -2.00
N ARG A 310 12.71 25.84 -2.72
CA ARG A 310 12.63 25.76 -4.17
C ARG A 310 12.88 27.16 -4.77
N SER A 311 14.02 27.76 -4.43
CA SER A 311 14.43 29.07 -4.90
C SER A 311 15.28 28.88 -6.16
N LYS A 312 14.90 29.62 -7.21
CA LYS A 312 15.70 29.99 -8.40
C LYS A 312 15.51 29.27 -9.74
N THR A 313 14.56 28.34 -9.94
CA THR A 313 14.34 27.80 -11.31
C THR A 313 13.10 28.33 -12.04
N ASN A 314 12.12 28.92 -11.33
CA ASN A 314 10.87 29.39 -11.97
C ASN A 314 10.78 30.91 -12.18
N GLN A 315 11.83 31.67 -11.86
CA GLN A 315 11.84 33.12 -12.00
C GLN A 315 12.47 33.59 -13.32
N GLN A 316 13.18 32.71 -14.03
CA GLN A 316 13.81 33.02 -15.32
C GLN A 316 12.86 32.80 -16.52
N ASP A 317 11.91 31.86 -16.41
CA ASP A 317 10.90 31.60 -17.46
C ASP A 317 9.76 32.63 -17.51
N ARG A 318 9.75 33.62 -16.59
CA ARG A 318 8.79 34.74 -16.60
C ARG A 318 9.36 36.04 -17.15
N ILE A 319 10.63 36.09 -17.53
CA ILE A 319 11.28 37.32 -18.03
C ILE A 319 11.58 37.23 -19.53
N THR A 320 11.31 36.09 -20.18
CA THR A 320 11.58 35.87 -21.63
C THR A 320 10.34 35.79 -22.51
N ASN A 321 9.14 36.11 -21.97
CA ASN A 321 7.89 36.12 -22.73
C ASN A 321 7.10 37.44 -22.54
N ASP A 322 7.81 38.57 -22.48
CA ASP A 322 7.25 39.90 -22.76
C ASP A 322 7.90 40.44 -24.05
#